data_AF-A0A660E129-F1
#
_entry.id   AF-A0A660E129-F1
#
_cell.length_a   1.000
_cell.length_b   1.000
_cell.length_c   1.000
_cell.angle_alpha   90.00
_cell.angle_beta   90.00
_cell.angle_gamma   90.00
#
_symmetry.space_group_name_H-M   'P 1'
#
loop_
_entity.id
_entity.type
_entity.pdbx_description
1 polymer ?
#
loop_
_entity_poly.entity_id
_entity_poly.type
_entity_poly.pdbx_seq_one_letter_code
_entity_poly.pdbx_strand_id
1 'polypeptide(L)'
;MTHNVHFYLNVPPHGAFKDENGKTKYDKNNFYSIRRGHFIQIENEKQDFKTNYDALWSELQDLSENNLTNSMLNSMRRIIETYIEFTGISQNDFYKNNEQYLKLFNVNSHSAIDSVSAEAFTESSQELVASFHQIFKDNNAEAHFKSHWNVESK
;
A
#
# COMPACT_ATOMS: atom_id res chain seq x y z
N MET A 1 -9.81 -15.05 10.70
CA MET A 1 -8.79 -14.63 9.72
C MET A 1 -9.44 -13.57 8.84
N THR A 2 -9.00 -12.31 8.91
CA THR A 2 -9.65 -11.21 8.17
C THR A 2 -8.65 -10.65 7.18
N HIS A 3 -8.94 -10.72 5.88
CA HIS A 3 -8.10 -10.14 4.83
C HIS A 3 -8.14 -8.60 4.80
N ASN A 4 -9.06 -8.00 5.55
CA ASN A 4 -9.28 -6.56 5.55
C ASN A 4 -8.69 -5.92 6.80
N VAL A 5 -7.60 -5.17 6.61
CA VAL A 5 -6.91 -4.45 7.69
C VAL A 5 -7.80 -3.39 8.34
N HIS A 6 -8.80 -2.86 7.62
CA HIS A 6 -9.82 -1.95 8.17
C HIS A 6 -10.72 -2.63 9.21
N PHE A 7 -11.05 -3.92 9.01
CA PHE A 7 -11.82 -4.68 10.01
C PHE A 7 -10.96 -4.96 11.23
N TYR A 8 -9.70 -5.31 11.01
CA TYR A 8 -8.71 -5.60 12.04
C TYR A 8 -8.39 -4.39 12.94
N LEU A 9 -8.26 -3.18 12.37
CA LEU A 9 -8.02 -1.96 13.14
C LEU A 9 -9.22 -1.55 14.00
N ASN A 10 -10.43 -1.90 13.57
CA ASN A 10 -11.68 -1.54 14.25
C ASN A 10 -12.21 -2.61 15.22
N VAL A 11 -11.48 -3.70 15.47
CA VAL A 11 -11.90 -4.73 16.44
C VAL A 11 -11.97 -4.12 17.85
N PRO A 12 -13.12 -4.21 18.54
CA PRO A 12 -13.26 -3.69 19.90
C PRO A 12 -12.30 -4.34 20.92
N PRO A 13 -11.85 -3.59 21.95
CA PRO A 13 -12.15 -2.19 22.18
C PRO A 13 -11.39 -1.33 21.16
N HIS A 14 -12.09 -0.39 20.52
CA HIS A 14 -11.57 0.44 19.44
C HIS A 14 -10.14 0.92 19.74
N GLY A 15 -9.16 0.60 18.89
CA GLY A 15 -7.79 1.08 19.06
C GLY A 15 -7.03 0.57 20.29
N ALA A 16 -5.86 1.17 20.57
CA ALA A 16 -5.01 0.85 21.73
C ALA A 16 -5.56 1.38 23.07
N PHE A 17 -6.89 1.38 23.25
CA PHE A 17 -7.49 1.83 24.49
C PHE A 17 -7.16 0.85 25.61
N LYS A 18 -6.69 1.41 26.72
CA LYS A 18 -6.42 0.68 27.95
C LYS A 18 -7.72 0.51 28.71
N ASP A 19 -7.96 -0.69 29.23
CA ASP A 19 -9.05 -0.90 30.18
C ASP A 19 -8.75 -0.25 31.55
N GLU A 20 -9.69 -0.35 32.49
CA GLU A 20 -9.55 0.12 33.87
C GLU A 20 -8.32 -0.46 34.60
N ASN A 21 -7.75 -1.56 34.09
CA ASN A 21 -6.55 -2.23 34.61
C ASN A 21 -5.27 -1.91 33.80
N GLY A 22 -5.34 -0.97 32.87
CA GLY A 22 -4.19 -0.57 32.03
C GLY A 22 -3.85 -1.55 30.91
N LYS A 23 -4.64 -2.60 30.67
CA LYS A 23 -4.38 -3.63 29.66
C LYS A 23 -4.94 -3.24 28.30
N THR A 24 -4.16 -3.49 27.27
CA THR A 24 -4.52 -3.22 25.87
C THR A 24 -5.12 -4.45 25.20
N LYS A 25 -5.62 -4.30 23.96
CA LYS A 25 -6.07 -5.46 23.15
C LYS A 25 -4.95 -6.49 22.95
N TYR A 26 -3.69 -6.04 22.86
CA TYR A 26 -2.52 -6.90 22.63
C TYR A 26 -2.17 -7.76 23.86
N ASP A 27 -2.51 -7.31 25.07
CA ASP A 27 -2.33 -8.10 26.30
C ASP A 27 -3.42 -9.16 26.49
N LYS A 28 -4.57 -8.96 25.83
CA LYS A 28 -5.77 -9.80 25.98
C LYS A 28 -5.88 -10.86 24.88
N ASN A 29 -5.32 -10.60 23.71
CA ASN A 29 -5.43 -11.46 22.54
C ASN A 29 -4.09 -11.51 21.78
N ASN A 30 -3.80 -12.66 21.17
CA ASN A 30 -2.65 -12.78 20.28
C ASN A 30 -3.02 -12.33 18.87
N PHE A 31 -2.37 -11.28 18.39
CA PHE A 31 -2.50 -10.80 17.02
C PHE A 31 -1.28 -11.22 16.20
N TYR A 32 -1.53 -11.75 14.99
CA TYR A 32 -0.49 -12.15 14.06
C TYR A 32 -0.74 -11.48 12.71
N SER A 33 0.28 -10.84 12.17
CA SER A 33 0.32 -10.38 10.78
C SER A 33 1.14 -11.38 9.97
N ILE A 34 0.57 -11.83 8.86
CA ILE A 34 1.30 -12.64 7.90
C ILE A 34 1.94 -11.67 6.92
N ARG A 35 3.28 -11.59 6.92
CA ARG A 35 4.05 -10.81 5.94
C ARG A 35 5.12 -11.72 5.37
N ARG A 36 5.30 -11.71 4.04
CA ARG A 36 6.32 -12.55 3.36
C ARG A 36 6.29 -14.03 3.75
N GLY A 37 5.11 -14.60 4.02
CA GLY A 37 4.96 -15.98 4.47
C GLY A 37 5.36 -16.27 5.93
N HIS A 38 5.76 -15.25 6.69
CA HIS A 38 6.09 -15.36 8.10
C HIS A 38 4.95 -14.84 8.99
N PHE A 39 4.71 -15.55 10.09
CA PHE A 39 3.80 -15.08 11.15
C PHE A 39 4.58 -14.13 12.06
N ILE A 40 4.24 -12.85 12.00
CA ILE A 40 4.79 -11.82 12.87
C ILE A 40 3.77 -11.54 13.97
N GLN A 41 4.15 -11.81 15.22
CA GLN A 41 3.32 -11.48 16.37
C GLN A 41 3.35 -9.97 16.60
N ILE A 42 2.16 -9.37 16.75
CA ILE A 42 1.99 -7.95 17.06
C ILE A 42 1.75 -7.85 18.56
N GLU A 43 2.75 -7.38 19.28
CA GLU A 43 2.71 -7.24 20.75
C GLU A 43 2.29 -5.83 21.16
N ASN A 44 2.40 -4.85 20.26
CA ASN A 44 2.09 -3.46 20.56
C ASN A 44 1.64 -2.68 19.33
N GLU A 45 0.97 -1.54 19.57
CA GLU A 45 0.46 -0.63 18.54
C GLU A 45 1.53 -0.13 17.57
N LYS A 46 2.80 -0.04 17.99
CA LYS A 46 3.89 0.41 17.14
C LYS A 46 4.31 -0.63 16.11
N GLN A 47 4.11 -1.91 16.41
CA GLN A 47 4.31 -3.04 15.50
C GLN A 47 3.07 -3.31 14.64
N ASP A 48 1.94 -2.73 15.02
CA ASP A 48 0.70 -2.80 14.26
C ASP A 48 0.77 -1.87 13.03
N PHE A 49 -0.03 -2.14 12.01
CA PHE A 49 -0.15 -1.19 10.90
C PHE A 49 -0.74 0.12 11.47
N LYS A 50 0.03 1.21 11.45
CA LYS A 50 -0.44 2.51 11.96
C LYS A 50 -1.65 3.00 11.16
N THR A 51 -1.68 2.70 9.86
CA THR A 51 -2.77 3.08 8.97
C THR A 51 -2.95 2.04 7.84
N ASN A 52 -4.13 2.03 7.21
CA ASN A 52 -4.36 1.31 5.95
C ASN A 52 -3.37 1.75 4.85
N TYR A 53 -2.88 2.99 4.92
CA TYR A 53 -1.94 3.55 3.96
C TYR A 53 -0.56 2.88 4.07
N ASP A 54 -0.05 2.67 5.29
CA ASP A 54 1.21 1.95 5.50
C ASP A 54 1.13 0.49 5.02
N ALA A 55 -0.05 -0.13 5.15
CA ALA A 55 -0.27 -1.48 4.64
C ALA A 55 -0.17 -1.56 3.11
N LEU A 56 -0.61 -0.53 2.38
CA LEU A 56 -0.48 -0.47 0.92
C LEU A 56 0.99 -0.43 0.47
N TRP A 57 1.83 0.34 1.17
CA TRP A 57 3.25 0.42 0.88
C TRP A 57 3.96 -0.91 1.16
N SER A 58 3.62 -1.58 2.28
CA SER A 58 4.15 -2.91 2.59
C SER A 58 3.70 -3.96 1.57
N GLU A 59 2.44 -3.91 1.12
CA GLU A 59 1.92 -4.77 0.07
C GLU A 59 2.71 -4.55 -1.24
N LEU A 60 2.94 -3.30 -1.64
CA LEU A 60 3.69 -2.98 -2.85
C LEU A 60 5.13 -3.53 -2.81
N GLN A 61 5.80 -3.49 -1.67
CA GLN A 61 7.13 -4.08 -1.49
C GLN A 61 7.10 -5.60 -1.68
N ASP A 62 6.17 -6.29 -1.01
CA ASP A 62 6.04 -7.75 -1.11
C ASP A 62 5.69 -8.18 -2.54
N LEU A 63 4.84 -7.43 -3.24
CA LEU A 63 4.51 -7.69 -4.65
C LEU A 63 5.70 -7.46 -5.58
N SER A 64 6.51 -6.44 -5.30
CA SER A 64 7.75 -6.15 -6.05
C SER A 64 8.78 -7.26 -5.89
N GLU A 65 8.94 -7.82 -4.69
CA GLU A 65 9.86 -8.95 -4.43
C GLU A 65 9.43 -10.23 -5.15
N ASN A 66 8.11 -10.44 -5.29
CA ASN A 66 7.54 -11.63 -5.94
C ASN A 66 7.29 -11.43 -7.45
N ASN A 67 7.67 -10.31 -8.02
CA ASN A 67 7.44 -9.93 -9.43
C ASN A 67 5.97 -10.01 -9.88
N LEU A 68 5.05 -9.62 -9.01
CA LEU A 68 3.61 -9.62 -9.28
C LEU A 68 3.14 -8.27 -9.84
N THR A 69 3.63 -7.92 -11.04
CA THR A 69 3.48 -6.61 -11.68
C THR A 69 2.04 -6.11 -11.79
N ASN A 70 1.09 -6.97 -12.18
CA ASN A 70 -0.33 -6.62 -12.25
C ASN A 70 -0.91 -6.19 -10.89
N SER A 71 -0.54 -6.90 -9.83
CA SER A 71 -0.95 -6.55 -8.47
C SER A 71 -0.27 -5.27 -8.00
N MET A 72 1.01 -5.05 -8.38
CA MET A 72 1.73 -3.81 -8.06
C MET A 72 1.00 -2.59 -8.61
N LEU A 73 0.52 -2.63 -9.86
CA LEU A 73 -0.24 -1.54 -10.46
C LEU A 73 -1.47 -1.15 -9.63
N ASN A 74 -2.17 -2.14 -9.06
CA ASN A 74 -3.33 -1.89 -8.21
C ASN A 74 -2.93 -1.24 -6.88
N SER A 75 -1.88 -1.72 -6.22
CA SER A 75 -1.39 -1.10 -4.98
C SER A 75 -0.86 0.31 -5.23
N MET A 76 -0.12 0.53 -6.32
CA MET A 76 0.34 1.85 -6.76
C MET A 76 -0.82 2.83 -6.99
N ARG A 77 -1.89 2.39 -7.66
CA ARG A 77 -3.08 3.22 -7.88
C ARG A 77 -3.70 3.67 -6.55
N ARG A 78 -3.93 2.71 -5.64
CA ARG A 78 -4.53 3.00 -4.31
C ARG A 78 -3.65 3.95 -3.49
N ILE A 79 -2.33 3.83 -3.59
CA ILE A 79 -1.40 4.74 -2.92
C ILE A 79 -1.51 6.16 -3.48
N ILE A 80 -1.55 6.31 -4.81
CA ILE A 80 -1.69 7.61 -5.46
C ILE A 80 -3.05 8.25 -5.13
N GLU A 81 -4.15 7.50 -5.25
CA GLU A 81 -5.50 7.98 -4.89
C GLU A 81 -5.52 8.51 -3.46
N THR A 82 -5.02 7.71 -2.51
CA THR A 82 -4.96 8.11 -1.10
C THR A 82 -4.10 9.36 -0.90
N TYR A 83 -2.96 9.48 -1.61
CA TYR A 83 -2.08 10.64 -1.53
C TYR A 83 -2.74 11.91 -2.08
N ILE A 84 -3.41 11.83 -3.22
CA ILE A 84 -4.16 12.92 -3.86
C ILE A 84 -5.27 13.40 -2.91
N GLU A 85 -6.04 12.48 -2.33
CA GLU A 85 -7.09 12.81 -1.35
C GLU A 85 -6.52 13.54 -0.13
N PHE A 86 -5.39 13.08 0.42
CA PHE A 86 -4.76 13.71 1.59
C PHE A 86 -4.16 15.08 1.29
N THR A 87 -3.62 15.29 0.10
CA THR A 87 -2.96 16.54 -0.28
C THR A 87 -3.90 17.56 -0.90
N GLY A 88 -5.09 17.14 -1.35
CA GLY A 88 -6.06 17.99 -2.03
C GLY A 88 -5.63 18.42 -3.43
N ILE A 89 -4.58 17.80 -3.99
CA ILE A 89 -4.14 18.02 -5.37
C ILE A 89 -5.21 17.41 -6.30
N SER A 90 -5.51 18.02 -7.44
CA SER A 90 -6.41 17.37 -8.41
C SER A 90 -5.68 16.23 -9.12
N GLN A 91 -6.38 15.14 -9.45
CA GLN A 91 -5.79 14.04 -10.21
C GLN A 91 -5.20 14.52 -11.54
N ASN A 92 -5.86 15.45 -12.22
CA ASN A 92 -5.37 16.02 -13.46
C ASN A 92 -4.06 16.79 -13.27
N ASP A 93 -3.90 17.50 -12.15
CA ASP A 93 -2.66 18.22 -11.84
C ASP A 93 -1.54 17.25 -11.46
N PHE A 94 -1.84 16.18 -10.72
CA PHE A 94 -0.85 15.18 -10.32
C PHE A 94 -0.29 14.41 -11.53
N TYR A 95 -1.15 14.07 -12.49
CA TYR A 95 -0.75 13.38 -13.72
C TYR A 95 -0.40 14.33 -14.87
N LYS A 96 -0.28 15.65 -14.62
CA LYS A 96 0.04 16.63 -15.64
C LYS A 96 1.41 16.33 -16.27
N ASN A 97 1.46 16.21 -17.59
CA ASN A 97 2.63 15.75 -18.37
C ASN A 97 3.02 14.28 -18.15
N ASN A 98 2.23 13.53 -17.39
CA ASN A 98 2.45 12.16 -16.96
C ASN A 98 1.22 11.26 -17.23
N GLU A 99 0.42 11.63 -18.23
CA GLU A 99 -0.84 10.95 -18.61
C GLU A 99 -0.64 9.47 -18.98
N GLN A 100 0.58 9.11 -19.42
CA GLN A 100 0.97 7.72 -19.67
C GLN A 100 0.82 6.85 -18.42
N TYR A 101 1.12 7.38 -17.24
CA TYR A 101 0.98 6.67 -15.97
C TYR A 101 -0.49 6.53 -15.57
N LEU A 102 -1.31 7.55 -15.83
CA LEU A 102 -2.75 7.45 -15.62
C LEU A 102 -3.36 6.33 -16.46
N LYS A 103 -2.96 6.22 -17.73
CA LYS A 103 -3.38 5.12 -18.60
C LYS A 103 -2.87 3.78 -18.08
N LEU A 104 -1.59 3.68 -17.75
CA LEU A 104 -0.98 2.46 -17.23
C LEU A 104 -1.69 1.94 -15.98
N PHE A 105 -1.97 2.84 -15.03
CA PHE A 105 -2.66 2.46 -13.80
C PHE A 105 -4.14 2.19 -14.06
N ASN A 106 -4.83 2.82 -15.01
CA ASN A 106 -6.27 2.62 -15.26
C ASN A 106 -6.60 1.46 -16.22
N VAL A 107 -5.66 0.96 -17.03
CA VAL A 107 -5.90 -0.22 -17.90
C VAL A 107 -6.34 -1.44 -17.09
N ASN A 108 -5.92 -1.52 -15.83
CA ASN A 108 -6.28 -2.60 -14.90
C ASN A 108 -7.47 -2.27 -13.97
N SER A 109 -8.26 -1.21 -14.21
CA SER A 109 -9.41 -0.84 -13.38
C SER A 109 -10.73 -1.37 -13.95
N HIS A 110 -11.20 -2.51 -13.46
CA HIS A 110 -12.59 -3.00 -13.56
C HIS A 110 -13.27 -2.97 -14.96
N SER A 111 -12.53 -3.35 -16.01
CA SER A 111 -13.09 -3.76 -17.32
C SER A 111 -12.27 -4.86 -18.02
N ALA A 112 -11.06 -5.17 -17.53
CA ALA A 112 -10.13 -6.13 -18.11
C ALA A 112 -10.24 -7.56 -17.53
N ILE A 113 -11.36 -7.89 -16.86
CA ILE A 113 -11.56 -9.22 -16.25
C ILE A 113 -12.11 -10.24 -17.28
N ASP A 114 -12.66 -9.78 -18.41
CA ASP A 114 -13.44 -10.65 -19.30
C ASP A 114 -12.86 -10.90 -20.69
N SER A 115 -11.63 -10.46 -20.94
CA SER A 115 -10.91 -10.93 -22.12
C SER A 115 -9.44 -10.69 -21.94
N VAL A 116 -8.66 -11.64 -22.43
CA VAL A 116 -7.30 -11.54 -22.96
C VAL A 116 -6.96 -10.09 -23.37
N SER A 117 -6.63 -9.26 -22.39
CA SER A 117 -6.11 -7.89 -22.52
C SER A 117 -4.90 -7.74 -21.62
N ALA A 118 -4.19 -8.85 -21.42
CA ALA A 118 -2.75 -8.82 -21.33
C ALA A 118 -2.23 -8.34 -22.70
N GLU A 119 -2.40 -7.06 -23.01
CA GLU A 119 -1.29 -6.36 -23.64
C GLU A 119 -0.14 -6.59 -22.67
N ALA A 120 0.73 -7.54 -23.02
CA ALA A 120 1.74 -8.07 -22.13
C ALA A 120 2.56 -6.89 -21.64
N PHE A 121 2.26 -6.45 -20.42
CA PHE A 121 3.01 -5.42 -19.77
C PHE A 121 4.36 -6.06 -19.43
N THR A 122 5.37 -5.72 -20.24
CA THR A 122 6.68 -6.36 -20.23
C THR A 122 7.65 -5.72 -19.25
N GLU A 123 7.28 -4.59 -18.61
CA GLU A 123 8.14 -3.93 -17.65
C GLU A 123 8.28 -4.77 -16.39
N SER A 124 9.52 -4.88 -15.92
CA SER A 124 9.88 -5.53 -14.67
C SER A 124 9.37 -4.76 -13.46
N SER A 125 9.30 -5.42 -12.31
CA SER A 125 8.96 -4.79 -11.03
C SER A 125 9.86 -3.59 -10.70
N GLN A 126 11.13 -3.65 -11.10
CA GLN A 126 12.08 -2.56 -10.89
C GLN A 126 11.77 -1.35 -11.76
N GLU A 127 11.43 -1.56 -13.03
CA GLU A 127 11.00 -0.48 -13.94
C GLU A 127 9.69 0.15 -13.46
N LEU A 128 8.74 -0.66 -12.99
CA LEU A 128 7.52 -0.18 -12.35
C LEU A 128 7.80 0.70 -11.15
N VAL A 129 8.64 0.26 -10.23
CA VAL A 129 9.00 1.02 -9.03
C VAL A 129 9.76 2.30 -9.42
N ALA A 130 10.62 2.26 -10.43
CA ALA A 130 11.33 3.44 -10.92
C ALA A 130 10.36 4.48 -11.51
N SER A 131 9.42 4.04 -12.34
CA SER A 131 8.33 4.85 -12.87
C SER A 131 7.46 5.45 -11.77
N PHE A 132 7.12 4.64 -10.77
CA PHE A 132 6.35 5.07 -9.61
C PHE A 132 7.12 6.08 -8.75
N HIS A 133 8.43 5.92 -8.57
CA HIS A 133 9.25 6.93 -7.90
C HIS A 133 9.30 8.24 -8.69
N GLN A 134 9.43 8.16 -10.02
CA GLN A 134 9.53 9.34 -10.89
C GLN A 134 8.27 10.21 -10.83
N ILE A 135 7.06 9.63 -10.80
CA ILE A 135 5.83 10.42 -10.71
C ILE A 135 5.73 11.20 -9.38
N PHE A 136 6.19 10.63 -8.26
CA PHE A 136 6.28 11.37 -6.99
C PHE A 136 7.34 12.47 -7.06
N LYS A 137 8.47 12.21 -7.72
CA LYS A 137 9.52 13.22 -7.91
C LYS A 137 9.05 14.41 -8.73
N ASP A 138 8.36 14.17 -9.84
CA ASP A 138 7.81 15.22 -10.71
C ASP A 138 6.78 16.11 -9.99
N ASN A 139 6.11 15.55 -8.97
CA ASN A 139 5.15 16.24 -8.12
C ASN A 139 5.76 16.85 -6.84
N ASN A 140 7.09 16.97 -6.75
CA ASN A 140 7.82 17.45 -5.56
C ASN A 140 7.52 16.63 -4.28
N ALA A 141 7.11 15.38 -4.44
CA ALA A 141 6.72 14.45 -3.39
C ALA A 141 7.75 13.32 -3.18
N GLU A 142 8.99 13.51 -3.66
CA GLU A 142 10.07 12.52 -3.57
C GLU A 142 10.38 12.13 -2.11
N ALA A 143 10.35 13.10 -1.19
CA ALA A 143 10.59 12.84 0.24
C ALA A 143 9.55 11.88 0.83
N HIS A 144 8.29 12.01 0.41
CA HIS A 144 7.19 11.16 0.85
C HIS A 144 7.32 9.74 0.28
N PHE A 145 7.70 9.61 -0.99
CA PHE A 145 8.04 8.29 -1.55
C PHE A 145 9.15 7.62 -0.73
N LYS A 146 10.26 8.34 -0.49
CA LYS A 146 11.42 7.79 0.24
C LYS A 146 11.11 7.41 1.69
N SER A 147 10.24 8.15 2.39
CA SER A 147 9.88 7.81 3.77
C SER A 147 9.10 6.51 3.89
N HIS A 148 8.33 6.14 2.85
CA HIS A 148 7.53 4.90 2.83
C HIS A 148 8.24 3.76 2.11
N TRP A 149 8.94 4.06 1.02
CA TRP A 149 9.77 3.11 0.27
C TRP A 149 11.15 2.92 0.92
N ASN A 150 11.16 2.57 2.21
CA ASN A 150 12.40 2.20 2.88
C ASN A 150 12.81 0.80 2.43
N VAL A 151 13.87 0.75 1.63
CA VAL A 151 14.62 -0.47 1.26
C VAL A 151 15.51 -0.95 2.42
N GLU A 152 15.31 -0.41 3.63
CA GLU A 152 16.04 -0.89 4.80
C GLU A 152 15.54 -2.28 5.17
N SER A 153 16.30 -3.26 4.66
CA SER A 153 16.50 -4.59 5.22
C SER A 153 16.27 -4.58 6.73
N LYS A 154 15.16 -5.16 7.17
CA LYS A 154 15.05 -5.72 8.51
C LYS A 154 15.19 -7.23 8.42
#